data_AF-A0A7V2T173-F1
#
_entry.id   AF-A0A7V2T173-F1
#
_cell.length_a   1.000
_cell.length_b   1.000
_cell.length_c   1.000
_cell.angle_alpha   90.00
_cell.angle_beta   90.00
_cell.angle_gamma   90.00
#
_symmetry.space_group_name_H-M   'P 1'
#
loop_
_entity.id
_entity.type
_entity.pdbx_description
1 polymer ?
#
loop_
_entity_poly.entity_id
_entity_poly.type
_entity_poly.pdbx_seq_one_letter_code
_entity_poly.pdbx_strand_id
1 'polypeptide(L)'
;MLFYKKPRILTFLVTFFSLSTVLFTLTVNASPAKSSALMQRNILADSNVGVNGKYTFSRCNAIRKKPFNKKSPKRKILLIGDSHGCDFLNAMRENNYLQNYQISMRYIPYQCQLVLHGKGGKFVAAKDRALCSNEARTDSLSQAKKQMNEADIIIFAARWKLNTARILPFTIKHLRLKSHQKIIVIGSKNFGNITARRYMGMSRNELLALKNDVNPDVQKINTILRQRIKGHMTFVDQTKLLCGSNKKCPVFTDHLRLFSYDGWHFTRYGAKQAGKILFQKSILGRM
;
A
#
# COMPACT_ATOMS: atom_id res chain seq x y z
N MET A 1 56.97 -31.36 -69.55
CA MET A 1 56.60 -32.25 -70.68
C MET A 1 56.22 -33.60 -70.10
N LEU A 2 55.15 -34.20 -70.62
CA LEU A 2 54.63 -35.56 -70.38
C LEU A 2 53.67 -35.87 -69.20
N PHE A 3 52.39 -35.88 -69.59
CA PHE A 3 51.39 -36.96 -69.45
C PHE A 3 50.87 -37.46 -68.09
N TYR A 4 49.67 -36.98 -67.78
CA TYR A 4 48.43 -37.76 -67.60
C TYR A 4 48.54 -39.30 -67.52
N LYS A 5 48.04 -39.87 -66.40
CA LYS A 5 47.25 -41.10 -66.38
C LYS A 5 46.43 -41.22 -65.09
N LYS A 6 45.09 -41.20 -65.21
CA LYS A 6 44.13 -41.77 -64.25
C LYS A 6 43.99 -43.27 -64.55
N PRO A 7 43.72 -44.10 -63.53
CA PRO A 7 42.40 -44.76 -63.43
C PRO A 7 41.87 -44.77 -61.97
N ARG A 8 40.57 -44.50 -61.72
CA ARG A 8 39.44 -45.47 -61.50
C ARG A 8 39.75 -46.55 -60.46
N ILE A 9 38.94 -46.92 -59.46
CA ILE A 9 37.58 -46.64 -58.93
C ILE A 9 37.61 -47.40 -57.57
N LEU A 10 37.04 -46.88 -56.47
CA LEU A 10 36.29 -47.74 -55.56
C LEU A 10 35.27 -46.94 -54.75
N THR A 11 34.02 -47.25 -55.03
CA THR A 11 32.79 -46.74 -54.43
C THR A 11 32.68 -47.28 -53.01
N PHE A 12 32.70 -46.41 -51.99
CA PHE A 12 32.22 -46.74 -50.65
C PHE A 12 30.93 -45.94 -50.40
N LEU A 13 29.82 -46.66 -50.43
CA LEU A 13 28.54 -46.20 -49.89
C LEU A 13 28.71 -46.01 -48.38
N VAL A 14 28.70 -44.76 -47.92
CA VAL A 14 28.47 -44.44 -46.51
C VAL A 14 27.01 -44.03 -46.38
N THR A 15 26.23 -44.92 -45.78
CA THR A 15 24.85 -44.68 -45.38
C THR A 15 24.84 -43.64 -44.24
N PHE A 16 24.34 -42.43 -44.54
CA PHE A 16 24.03 -41.43 -43.52
C PHE A 16 22.77 -41.87 -42.76
N PHE A 17 22.93 -42.39 -41.54
CA PHE A 17 21.84 -42.46 -40.56
C PHE A 17 21.60 -41.04 -40.03
N SER A 18 20.51 -40.39 -40.46
CA SER A 18 20.04 -39.15 -39.84
C SER A 18 19.37 -39.48 -38.50
N LEU A 19 20.10 -39.30 -37.41
CA LEU A 19 19.55 -39.36 -36.07
C LEU A 19 18.73 -38.09 -35.82
N SER A 20 17.45 -38.11 -36.18
CA SER A 20 16.49 -37.07 -35.78
C SER A 20 16.23 -37.18 -34.27
N THR A 21 17.05 -36.54 -33.45
CA THR A 21 16.78 -36.36 -32.02
C THR A 21 15.57 -35.44 -31.87
N VAL A 22 14.40 -36.05 -31.71
CA VAL A 22 13.19 -35.37 -31.23
C VAL A 22 13.47 -34.92 -29.80
N LEU A 23 13.76 -33.62 -29.63
CA LEU A 23 13.82 -32.99 -28.32
C LEU A 23 12.40 -32.93 -27.76
N PHE A 24 12.02 -33.95 -26.98
CA PHE A 24 10.80 -33.89 -26.18
C PHE A 24 11.04 -32.87 -25.07
N THR A 25 10.63 -31.62 -25.30
CA THR A 25 10.47 -30.66 -24.21
C THR A 25 9.36 -31.17 -23.32
N LEU A 26 9.73 -31.78 -22.19
CA LEU A 26 8.81 -32.04 -21.09
C LEU A 26 8.31 -30.68 -20.58
N THR A 27 7.24 -30.18 -21.19
CA THR A 27 6.42 -29.15 -20.58
C THR A 27 5.83 -29.80 -19.34
N VAL A 28 6.38 -29.44 -18.18
CA VAL A 28 5.78 -29.80 -16.89
C VAL A 28 4.43 -29.10 -16.84
N ASN A 29 3.40 -29.76 -17.36
CA ASN A 29 2.02 -29.33 -17.24
C ASN A 29 1.69 -29.37 -15.75
N ALA A 30 1.85 -28.22 -15.08
CA ALA A 30 1.44 -28.06 -13.70
C ALA A 30 -0.06 -28.40 -13.63
N SER A 31 -0.39 -29.53 -13.02
CA SER A 31 -1.76 -30.06 -13.02
C SER A 31 -2.73 -29.02 -12.44
N PRO A 32 -3.92 -28.80 -13.04
CA PRO A 32 -4.90 -27.82 -12.58
C PRO A 32 -5.28 -27.95 -11.09
N ALA A 33 -5.24 -29.16 -10.53
CA ALA A 33 -5.49 -29.42 -9.11
C ALA A 33 -4.42 -28.85 -8.17
N LYS A 34 -3.15 -28.81 -8.60
CA LYS A 34 -2.06 -28.24 -7.78
C LYS A 34 -2.15 -26.71 -7.74
N SER A 35 -2.55 -26.08 -8.85
CA SER A 35 -2.69 -24.62 -8.92
C SER A 35 -3.91 -24.11 -8.14
N SER A 36 -5.02 -24.84 -8.12
CA SER A 36 -6.20 -24.50 -7.30
C SER A 36 -5.91 -24.63 -5.80
N ALA A 37 -5.24 -25.70 -5.37
CA ALA A 37 -4.86 -25.90 -3.98
C ALA A 37 -3.90 -24.81 -3.46
N LEU A 38 -2.92 -24.40 -4.28
CA LEU A 38 -2.02 -23.29 -3.94
C LEU A 38 -2.78 -21.96 -3.80
N MET A 39 -3.73 -21.70 -4.68
CA MET A 39 -4.55 -20.49 -4.65
C MET A 39 -5.43 -20.42 -3.40
N GLN A 40 -6.08 -21.52 -3.04
CA GLN A 40 -6.85 -21.64 -1.81
C GLN A 40 -5.98 -21.40 -0.56
N ARG A 41 -4.77 -22.00 -0.51
CA ARG A 41 -3.81 -21.74 0.57
C ARG A 41 -3.41 -20.27 0.66
N ASN A 42 -3.18 -19.61 -0.47
CA ASN A 42 -2.86 -18.18 -0.50
C ASN A 42 -4.01 -17.32 0.03
N ILE A 43 -5.26 -17.62 -0.36
CA ILE A 43 -6.46 -16.92 0.15
C ILE A 43 -6.57 -17.05 1.67
N LEU A 44 -6.38 -18.25 2.21
CA LEU A 44 -6.41 -18.48 3.66
C LEU A 44 -5.27 -17.76 4.39
N ALA A 45 -4.05 -17.83 3.86
CA ALA A 45 -2.90 -17.13 4.44
C ALA A 45 -3.09 -15.61 4.43
N ASP A 46 -3.55 -15.06 3.31
CA ASP A 46 -3.75 -13.63 3.13
C ASP A 46 -4.92 -13.09 3.96
N SER A 47 -5.92 -13.91 4.28
CA SER A 47 -7.07 -13.52 5.13
C SER A 47 -6.82 -13.73 6.62
N ASN A 48 -5.65 -14.24 7.02
CA ASN A 48 -5.30 -14.40 8.42
C ASN A 48 -5.10 -13.04 9.11
N VAL A 49 -6.08 -12.63 9.91
CA VAL A 49 -6.11 -11.33 10.60
C VAL A 49 -4.96 -11.19 11.61
N GLY A 50 -4.58 -12.27 12.30
CA GLY A 50 -3.52 -12.23 13.31
C GLY A 50 -2.13 -11.99 12.69
N VAL A 51 -1.80 -12.75 11.65
CA VAL A 51 -0.52 -12.61 10.92
C VAL A 51 -0.44 -11.25 10.23
N ASN A 52 -1.46 -10.88 9.47
CA ASN A 52 -1.45 -9.61 8.75
C ASN A 52 -1.55 -8.40 9.69
N GLY A 53 -2.23 -8.52 10.83
CA GLY A 53 -2.23 -7.48 11.86
C GLY A 53 -0.84 -7.21 12.43
N LYS A 54 -0.06 -8.25 12.74
CA LYS A 54 1.35 -8.11 13.16
C LYS A 54 2.18 -7.41 12.07
N TYR A 55 1.99 -7.80 10.81
CA TYR A 55 2.64 -7.15 9.67
C TYR A 55 2.30 -5.65 9.61
N THR A 56 1.01 -5.28 9.67
CA THR A 56 0.52 -3.90 9.60
C THR A 56 1.29 -3.00 10.56
N PHE A 57 1.44 -3.40 11.82
CA PHE A 57 2.01 -2.53 12.86
C PHE A 57 3.53 -2.63 13.05
N SER A 58 4.17 -3.72 12.60
CA SER A 58 5.60 -3.99 12.84
C SER A 58 6.52 -2.81 12.48
N ARG A 59 6.42 -2.31 11.24
CA ARG A 59 7.28 -1.23 10.74
C ARG A 59 6.97 0.12 11.37
N CYS A 60 5.69 0.43 11.56
CA CYS A 60 5.34 1.72 12.15
C CYS A 60 5.76 1.79 13.62
N ASN A 61 5.61 0.71 14.39
CA ASN A 61 6.13 0.62 15.76
C ASN A 61 7.65 0.82 15.80
N ALA A 62 8.38 0.26 14.84
CA ALA A 62 9.83 0.39 14.76
C ALA A 62 10.33 1.82 14.48
N ILE A 63 9.49 2.73 13.96
CA ILE A 63 9.86 4.13 13.68
C ILE A 63 9.04 5.15 14.48
N ARG A 64 8.16 4.68 15.36
CA ARG A 64 7.22 5.51 16.11
C ARG A 64 7.99 6.43 17.07
N LYS A 65 7.69 7.73 17.01
CA LYS A 65 8.26 8.80 17.84
C LYS A 65 9.80 8.90 17.79
N LYS A 66 10.47 8.20 16.86
CA LYS A 66 11.93 8.29 16.73
C LYS A 66 12.34 9.70 16.28
N PRO A 67 13.27 10.36 16.98
CA PRO A 67 13.72 11.69 16.57
C PRO A 67 14.41 11.64 15.20
N PHE A 68 14.40 12.76 14.47
CA PHE A 68 15.24 12.88 13.29
C PHE A 68 16.70 13.05 13.71
N ASN A 69 17.63 12.43 12.96
CA ASN A 69 19.04 12.71 13.14
C ASN A 69 19.35 14.09 12.52
N LYS A 70 19.69 15.06 13.37
CA LYS A 70 20.02 16.43 12.95
C LYS A 70 21.30 16.52 12.12
N LYS A 71 22.23 15.56 12.28
CA LYS A 71 23.49 15.51 11.53
C LYS A 71 23.34 14.87 10.14
N SER A 72 22.21 14.20 9.89
CA SER A 72 21.97 13.55 8.60
C SER A 72 21.50 14.59 7.56
N PRO A 73 22.09 14.62 6.36
CA PRO A 73 21.67 15.52 5.28
C PRO A 73 20.36 15.10 4.62
N LYS A 74 19.88 13.87 4.89
CA LYS A 74 18.63 13.36 4.35
C LYS A 74 17.44 14.20 4.81
N ARG A 75 16.57 14.52 3.84
CA ARG A 75 15.27 15.17 4.08
C ARG A 75 14.41 14.36 5.05
N LYS A 76 13.56 15.05 5.80
CA LYS A 76 12.77 14.51 6.92
C LYS A 76 11.30 14.46 6.56
N ILE A 77 10.72 13.26 6.66
CA ILE A 77 9.29 13.02 6.51
C ILE A 77 8.72 12.66 7.88
N LEU A 78 7.71 13.42 8.31
CA LEU A 78 6.87 13.04 9.43
C LEU A 78 5.56 12.47 8.92
N LEU A 79 5.35 11.17 9.15
CA LEU A 79 4.08 10.52 8.92
C LEU A 79 3.21 10.61 10.18
N ILE A 80 2.00 11.14 10.06
CA ILE A 80 1.06 11.28 11.18
C ILE A 80 -0.23 10.56 10.81
N GLY A 81 -0.67 9.63 11.65
CA GLY A 81 -1.80 8.79 11.29
C GLY A 81 -2.12 7.70 12.30
N ASP A 82 -3.06 6.84 11.93
CA ASP A 82 -3.45 5.64 12.67
C ASP A 82 -2.95 4.38 11.94
N SER A 83 -3.70 3.28 12.01
CA SER A 83 -3.39 2.04 11.30
C SER A 83 -3.34 2.21 9.77
N HIS A 84 -4.10 3.15 9.19
CA HIS A 84 -3.99 3.47 7.77
C HIS A 84 -2.68 4.18 7.44
N GLY A 85 -2.10 4.91 8.41
CA GLY A 85 -0.75 5.45 8.30
C GLY A 85 0.30 4.35 8.26
N CYS A 86 0.15 3.33 9.11
CA CYS A 86 1.00 2.14 9.08
C CYS A 86 0.91 1.40 7.72
N ASP A 87 -0.29 1.27 7.16
CA ASP A 87 -0.50 0.72 5.82
C ASP A 87 0.21 1.53 4.73
N PHE A 88 0.10 2.87 4.78
CA PHE A 88 0.79 3.74 3.83
C PHE A 88 2.31 3.59 3.93
N LEU A 89 2.85 3.52 5.15
CA LEU A 89 4.26 3.24 5.39
C LEU A 89 4.67 1.89 4.79
N ASN A 90 3.86 0.86 4.99
CA ASN A 90 4.12 -0.46 4.42
C ASN A 90 4.10 -0.44 2.90
N ALA A 91 3.11 0.22 2.28
CA ALA A 91 3.03 0.36 0.84
C ALA A 91 4.28 1.03 0.25
N MET A 92 4.75 2.10 0.87
CA MET A 92 6.00 2.77 0.51
C MET A 92 7.22 1.82 0.66
N ARG A 93 7.34 1.12 1.78
CA ARG A 93 8.51 0.27 2.08
C ARG A 93 8.58 -1.03 1.25
N GLU A 94 7.44 -1.67 0.94
CA GLU A 94 7.42 -2.85 0.07
C GLU A 94 7.91 -2.56 -1.36
N ASN A 95 7.98 -1.28 -1.74
CA ASN A 95 8.42 -0.84 -3.06
C ASN A 95 9.71 -0.02 -3.03
N ASN A 96 10.44 0.00 -1.90
CA ASN A 96 11.68 0.74 -1.77
C ASN A 96 11.57 2.26 -2.06
N TYR A 97 10.36 2.83 -1.95
CA TYR A 97 10.20 4.27 -2.12
C TYR A 97 10.75 5.02 -0.90
N LEU A 98 11.27 6.22 -1.16
CA LEU A 98 11.73 7.17 -0.14
C LEU A 98 12.86 6.61 0.76
N GLN A 99 13.72 5.74 0.25
CA GLN A 99 14.91 5.23 0.98
C GLN A 99 15.92 6.33 1.34
N ASN A 100 15.95 7.42 0.58
CA ASN A 100 16.83 8.56 0.81
C ASN A 100 16.27 9.59 1.80
N TYR A 101 15.15 9.27 2.46
CA TYR A 101 14.52 10.11 3.47
C TYR A 101 14.71 9.55 4.89
N GLN A 102 14.81 10.44 5.88
CA GLN A 102 14.56 10.09 7.28
C GLN A 102 13.05 10.09 7.50
N ILE A 103 12.52 8.99 8.00
CA ILE A 103 11.07 8.86 8.19
C ILE A 103 10.80 8.54 9.66
N SER A 104 9.98 9.35 10.29
CA SER A 104 9.45 9.12 11.63
C SER A 104 7.93 9.08 11.57
N MET A 105 7.31 8.38 12.52
CA MET A 105 5.85 8.28 12.60
C MET A 105 5.30 8.75 13.95
N ARG A 106 4.22 9.51 13.91
CA ARG A 106 3.32 9.78 15.06
C ARG A 106 2.06 8.97 14.87
N TYR A 107 1.88 7.98 15.75
CA TYR A 107 0.71 7.12 15.73
C TYR A 107 -0.36 7.68 16.65
N ILE A 108 -1.41 8.27 16.07
CA ILE A 108 -2.58 8.78 16.78
C ILE A 108 -3.73 7.81 16.49
N PRO A 109 -4.31 7.13 17.50
CA PRO A 109 -5.34 6.12 17.27
C PRO A 109 -6.57 6.64 16.50
N TYR A 110 -7.21 5.76 15.73
CA TYR A 110 -8.43 6.06 14.97
C TYR A 110 -9.54 6.67 15.84
N GLN A 111 -9.67 6.23 17.09
CA GLN A 111 -10.61 6.73 18.08
C GLN A 111 -10.44 8.24 18.27
N CYS A 112 -9.18 8.68 18.39
CA CYS A 112 -8.80 10.05 18.72
C CYS A 112 -8.84 10.98 17.53
N GLN A 113 -8.65 10.46 16.32
CA GLN A 113 -8.58 11.27 15.08
C GLN A 113 -7.49 12.35 15.13
N LEU A 114 -7.20 12.97 14.00
CA LEU A 114 -6.20 14.04 13.93
C LEU A 114 -6.86 15.39 14.25
N VAL A 115 -7.12 15.61 15.54
CA VAL A 115 -7.73 16.85 16.06
C VAL A 115 -6.82 17.53 17.07
N LEU A 116 -6.97 18.84 17.23
CA LEU A 116 -6.28 19.59 18.29
C LEU A 116 -7.03 19.43 19.62
N HIS A 117 -6.32 19.10 20.69
CA HIS A 117 -6.89 19.06 22.04
C HIS A 117 -7.48 20.43 22.42
N GLY A 118 -8.54 20.41 23.24
CA GLY A 118 -9.41 21.58 23.48
C GLY A 118 -10.38 21.80 22.31
N LYS A 119 -10.01 22.67 21.34
CA LYS A 119 -10.91 23.13 20.25
C LYS A 119 -11.47 21.99 19.38
N GLY A 120 -10.75 20.88 19.25
CA GLY A 120 -11.12 19.73 18.44
C GLY A 120 -11.70 18.55 19.23
N GLY A 121 -11.65 18.57 20.57
CA GLY A 121 -12.08 17.45 21.41
C GLY A 121 -13.56 17.09 21.24
N LYS A 122 -14.40 18.07 20.86
CA LYS A 122 -15.81 17.83 20.53
C LYS A 122 -16.03 16.92 19.31
N PHE A 123 -15.04 16.79 18.43
CA PHE A 123 -15.09 15.90 17.27
C PHE A 123 -14.61 14.47 17.57
N VAL A 124 -14.11 14.24 18.79
CA VAL A 124 -13.88 12.91 19.35
C VAL A 124 -15.19 12.41 19.96
N ALA A 125 -15.54 11.16 19.67
CA ALA A 125 -16.74 10.54 20.20
C ALA A 125 -16.69 10.53 21.73
N ALA A 126 -17.83 10.76 22.39
CA ALA A 126 -17.88 10.93 23.85
C ALA A 126 -17.16 9.80 24.62
N LYS A 127 -17.41 8.55 24.24
CA LYS A 127 -16.78 7.35 24.81
C LYS A 127 -15.25 7.31 24.66
N ASP A 128 -14.69 7.97 23.66
CA ASP A 128 -13.26 7.96 23.35
C ASP A 128 -12.53 9.15 23.99
N ARG A 129 -13.25 10.18 24.49
CA ARG A 129 -12.64 11.44 24.96
C ARG A 129 -11.66 11.23 26.11
N ALA A 130 -12.01 10.40 27.10
CA ALA A 130 -11.14 10.12 28.25
C ALA A 130 -9.84 9.41 27.85
N LEU A 131 -9.92 8.50 26.87
CA LEU A 131 -8.73 7.86 26.30
C LEU A 131 -7.86 8.91 25.59
N CYS A 132 -8.47 9.74 24.75
CA CYS A 132 -7.75 10.65 23.86
C CYS A 132 -7.24 11.92 24.53
N SER A 133 -7.78 12.31 25.69
CA SER A 133 -7.21 13.38 26.51
C SER A 133 -6.00 12.92 27.31
N ASN A 134 -5.78 11.60 27.44
CA ASN A 134 -4.66 11.05 28.18
C ASN A 134 -3.41 10.97 27.29
N GLU A 135 -2.65 12.06 27.26
CA GLU A 135 -1.42 12.18 26.47
C GLU A 135 -0.29 11.22 26.90
N ALA A 136 -0.36 10.65 28.11
CA ALA A 136 0.56 9.60 28.53
C ALA A 136 0.26 8.25 27.85
N ARG A 137 -1.01 8.01 27.50
CA ARG A 137 -1.47 6.76 26.87
C ARG A 137 -1.58 6.86 25.35
N THR A 138 -2.02 8.00 24.83
CA THR A 138 -2.23 8.21 23.40
C THR A 138 -1.47 9.40 22.88
N ASP A 139 -0.86 9.25 21.70
CA ASP A 139 -0.20 10.35 21.02
C ASP A 139 -1.19 11.43 20.58
N SER A 140 -0.72 12.67 20.39
CA SER A 140 -1.53 13.79 19.95
C SER A 140 -0.81 14.71 18.95
N LEU A 141 -1.58 15.53 18.23
CA LEU A 141 -1.00 16.56 17.37
C LEU A 141 -0.18 17.59 18.16
N SER A 142 -0.55 17.83 19.43
CA SER A 142 0.21 18.72 20.33
C SER A 142 1.60 18.15 20.60
N GLN A 143 1.67 16.88 21.01
CA GLN A 143 2.94 16.20 21.25
C GLN A 143 3.78 16.06 19.97
N ALA A 144 3.15 16.02 18.79
CA ALA A 144 3.81 15.92 17.49
C ALA A 144 4.46 17.22 17.02
N LYS A 145 4.14 18.36 17.62
CA LYS A 145 4.54 19.70 17.16
C LYS A 145 6.05 19.87 17.00
N LYS A 146 6.86 19.36 17.94
CA LYS A 146 8.33 19.44 17.86
C LYS A 146 8.86 18.77 16.59
N GLN A 147 8.41 17.54 16.31
CA GLN A 147 8.84 16.82 15.10
C GLN A 147 8.25 17.43 13.83
N MET A 148 7.02 17.99 13.90
CA MET A 148 6.46 18.74 12.78
C MET A 148 7.38 19.89 12.41
N ASN A 149 7.89 20.66 13.38
CA ASN A 149 8.78 21.80 13.11
C ASN A 149 10.13 21.43 12.45
N GLU A 150 10.57 20.18 12.61
CA GLU A 150 11.83 19.65 12.06
C GLU A 150 11.65 18.99 10.68
N ALA A 151 10.43 18.64 10.30
CA ALA A 151 10.15 17.90 9.08
C ALA A 151 10.11 18.81 7.85
N ASP A 152 10.61 18.33 6.71
CA ASP A 152 10.45 19.03 5.42
C ASP A 152 9.10 18.71 4.78
N ILE A 153 8.60 17.50 5.06
CA ILE A 153 7.35 16.97 4.51
C ILE A 153 6.54 16.35 5.64
N ILE A 154 5.27 16.74 5.74
CA ILE A 154 4.31 16.18 6.70
C ILE A 154 3.23 15.46 5.90
N ILE A 155 3.09 14.16 6.17
CA ILE A 155 2.09 13.31 5.54
C ILE A 155 1.05 12.94 6.59
N PHE A 156 -0.20 13.35 6.37
CA PHE A 156 -1.34 12.92 7.16
C PHE A 156 -2.03 11.75 6.45
N ALA A 157 -1.99 10.57 7.06
CA ALA A 157 -2.59 9.35 6.51
C ALA A 157 -3.34 8.60 7.61
N ALA A 158 -4.66 8.72 7.64
CA ALA A 158 -5.49 8.14 8.68
C ALA A 158 -6.77 7.51 8.09
N ARG A 159 -7.44 6.69 8.89
CA ARG A 159 -8.84 6.36 8.67
C ARG A 159 -9.66 7.54 9.15
N TRP A 160 -10.01 8.41 8.23
CA TRP A 160 -10.73 9.63 8.55
C TRP A 160 -12.17 9.33 8.99
N LYS A 161 -12.67 10.05 10.01
CA LYS A 161 -14.09 10.21 10.31
C LYS A 161 -14.62 11.45 9.60
N LEU A 162 -15.92 11.44 9.29
CA LEU A 162 -16.58 12.51 8.52
C LEU A 162 -16.37 13.91 9.11
N ASN A 163 -16.56 14.06 10.42
CA ASN A 163 -16.42 15.36 11.08
C ASN A 163 -14.96 15.84 11.11
N THR A 164 -14.01 14.95 11.37
CA THR A 164 -12.58 15.28 11.32
C THR A 164 -12.14 15.67 9.92
N ALA A 165 -12.61 14.97 8.88
CA ALA A 165 -12.31 15.33 7.49
C ALA A 165 -12.77 16.75 7.13
N ARG A 166 -13.94 17.18 7.65
CA ARG A 166 -14.45 18.55 7.44
C ARG A 166 -13.58 19.61 8.10
N ILE A 167 -13.07 19.34 9.29
CA ILE A 167 -12.27 20.32 10.07
C ILE A 167 -10.76 20.19 9.86
N LEU A 168 -10.30 19.27 9.01
CA LEU A 168 -8.88 19.05 8.79
C LEU A 168 -8.13 20.31 8.30
N PRO A 169 -8.64 21.11 7.34
CA PRO A 169 -7.96 22.36 6.95
C PRO A 169 -7.81 23.35 8.12
N PHE A 170 -8.84 23.47 8.94
CA PHE A 170 -8.80 24.29 10.15
C PHE A 170 -7.73 23.77 11.12
N THR A 171 -7.69 22.45 11.32
CA THR A 171 -6.70 21.78 12.18
C THR A 171 -5.29 22.07 11.70
N ILE A 172 -5.01 21.85 10.41
CA ILE A 172 -3.70 22.08 9.79
C ILE A 172 -3.29 23.55 9.89
N LYS A 173 -4.21 24.49 9.62
CA LYS A 173 -3.95 25.93 9.79
C LYS A 173 -3.50 26.28 11.22
N HIS A 174 -4.10 25.64 12.23
CA HIS A 174 -3.77 25.88 13.64
C HIS A 174 -2.48 25.21 14.11
N LEU A 175 -1.93 24.27 13.34
CA LEU A 175 -0.60 23.71 13.62
C LEU A 175 0.52 24.73 13.36
N ARG A 176 0.23 25.83 12.64
CA ARG A 176 1.19 26.90 12.30
C ARG A 176 2.48 26.34 11.67
N LEU A 177 2.29 25.41 10.73
CA LEU A 177 3.37 24.82 9.96
C LEU A 177 4.08 25.90 9.13
N LYS A 178 5.38 25.73 8.90
CA LYS A 178 6.21 26.68 8.16
C LYS A 178 5.84 26.62 6.67
N SER A 179 5.90 27.77 6.01
CA SER A 179 5.48 27.92 4.60
C SER A 179 6.24 27.03 3.61
N HIS A 180 7.48 26.65 3.91
CA HIS A 180 8.28 25.75 3.06
C HIS A 180 7.93 24.26 3.23
N GLN A 181 7.17 23.89 4.26
CA GLN A 181 6.86 22.49 4.52
C GLN A 181 5.82 21.98 3.54
N LYS A 182 6.10 20.84 2.89
CA LYS A 182 5.15 20.19 2.01
C LYS A 182 4.15 19.40 2.84
N ILE A 183 2.86 19.65 2.63
CA ILE A 183 1.78 18.95 3.35
C ILE A 183 1.04 18.03 2.39
N ILE A 184 0.96 16.75 2.72
CA ILE A 184 0.25 15.74 1.93
C ILE A 184 -0.81 15.08 2.80
N VAL A 185 -2.04 15.02 2.31
CA VAL A 185 -3.16 14.33 2.95
C VAL A 185 -3.55 13.13 2.10
N ILE A 186 -3.39 11.94 2.66
CA ILE A 186 -3.81 10.69 2.03
C ILE A 186 -5.26 10.42 2.43
N GLY A 187 -6.15 10.23 1.46
CA GLY A 187 -7.57 9.92 1.70
C GLY A 187 -7.78 8.60 2.43
N SER A 188 -9.01 8.30 2.84
CA SER A 188 -9.36 6.98 3.37
C SER A 188 -9.36 5.93 2.26
N LYS A 189 -9.27 4.66 2.65
CA LYS A 189 -9.41 3.48 1.78
C LYS A 189 -10.33 2.45 2.43
N ASN A 190 -11.01 1.66 1.59
CA ASN A 190 -11.75 0.47 1.98
C ASN A 190 -11.96 -0.42 0.74
N PHE A 191 -11.81 -1.73 0.92
CA PHE A 191 -11.93 -2.76 -0.11
C PHE A 191 -13.21 -3.60 0.06
N GLY A 192 -14.21 -3.08 0.78
CA GLY A 192 -15.45 -3.77 1.13
C GLY A 192 -15.22 -5.02 1.99
N ASN A 193 -16.15 -5.97 1.93
CA ASN A 193 -16.12 -7.17 2.78
C ASN A 193 -15.20 -8.26 2.20
N ILE A 194 -14.20 -8.66 2.98
CA ILE A 194 -13.28 -9.74 2.62
C ILE A 194 -13.79 -11.06 3.22
N THR A 195 -14.15 -12.01 2.36
CA THR A 195 -14.77 -13.28 2.76
C THR A 195 -14.06 -14.47 2.11
N ALA A 196 -12.96 -14.92 2.71
CA ALA A 196 -12.12 -16.01 2.20
C ALA A 196 -12.92 -17.23 1.72
N ARG A 197 -13.90 -17.68 2.51
CA ARG A 197 -14.78 -18.82 2.17
C ARG A 197 -15.48 -18.66 0.81
N ARG A 198 -15.94 -17.44 0.48
CA ARG A 198 -16.60 -17.15 -0.81
C ARG A 198 -15.67 -17.33 -2.00
N TYR A 199 -14.36 -17.17 -1.79
CA TYR A 199 -13.35 -17.17 -2.86
C TYR A 199 -12.80 -18.57 -3.17
N MET A 200 -12.97 -19.55 -2.27
CA MET A 200 -12.31 -20.87 -2.36
C MET A 200 -12.73 -21.71 -3.57
N GLY A 201 -13.92 -21.48 -4.11
CA GLY A 201 -14.45 -22.19 -5.29
C GLY A 201 -14.38 -21.40 -6.59
N MET A 202 -13.89 -20.16 -6.57
CA MET A 202 -13.84 -19.32 -7.76
C MET A 202 -12.63 -19.66 -8.63
N SER A 203 -12.81 -19.61 -9.94
CA SER A 203 -11.74 -19.68 -10.93
C SER A 203 -10.82 -18.46 -10.86
N ARG A 204 -9.63 -18.58 -11.45
CA ARG A 204 -8.67 -17.47 -11.58
C ARG A 204 -9.30 -16.22 -12.22
N ASN A 205 -10.10 -16.39 -13.27
CA ASN A 205 -10.71 -15.26 -13.98
C ASN A 205 -11.77 -14.56 -13.12
N GLU A 206 -12.58 -15.32 -12.40
CA GLU A 206 -13.56 -14.77 -11.46
C GLU A 206 -12.88 -13.97 -10.33
N LEU A 207 -11.78 -14.50 -9.77
CA LEU A 207 -11.03 -13.81 -8.72
C LEU A 207 -10.38 -12.50 -9.22
N LEU A 208 -9.81 -12.50 -10.42
CA LEU A 208 -9.23 -11.28 -11.01
C LEU A 208 -10.31 -10.23 -11.33
N ALA A 209 -11.50 -10.67 -11.75
CA ALA A 209 -12.62 -9.78 -12.03
C ALA A 209 -13.36 -9.31 -10.76
N LEU A 210 -13.16 -9.98 -9.62
CA LEU A 210 -13.92 -9.74 -8.41
C LEU A 210 -13.66 -8.34 -7.84
N LYS A 211 -14.75 -7.59 -7.67
CA LYS A 211 -14.74 -6.27 -7.05
C LYS A 211 -15.81 -6.16 -5.96
N ASN A 212 -15.45 -5.47 -4.89
CA ASN A 212 -16.35 -5.12 -3.79
C ASN A 212 -16.77 -3.65 -3.87
N ASP A 213 -17.94 -3.34 -3.30
CA ASP A 213 -18.34 -1.94 -3.09
C ASP A 213 -17.43 -1.23 -2.10
N VAL A 214 -17.07 0.01 -2.45
CA VAL A 214 -16.43 0.95 -1.53
C VAL A 214 -17.47 1.42 -0.54
N ASN A 215 -17.16 1.35 0.75
CA ASN A 215 -18.01 1.92 1.80
C ASN A 215 -18.44 3.37 1.46
N PRO A 216 -19.75 3.68 1.40
CA PRO A 216 -20.25 5.01 1.04
C PRO A 216 -19.69 6.16 1.90
N ASP A 217 -19.41 5.91 3.19
CA ASP A 217 -18.79 6.90 4.06
C ASP A 217 -17.37 7.26 3.60
N VAL A 218 -16.60 6.27 3.13
CA VAL A 218 -15.26 6.52 2.57
C VAL A 218 -15.35 7.40 1.32
N GLN A 219 -16.34 7.15 0.45
CA GLN A 219 -16.56 7.98 -0.75
C GLN A 219 -16.90 9.43 -0.38
N LYS A 220 -17.80 9.61 0.60
CA LYS A 220 -18.21 10.91 1.12
C LYS A 220 -17.05 11.66 1.76
N ILE A 221 -16.27 10.96 2.58
CA ILE A 221 -15.10 11.49 3.28
C ILE A 221 -14.02 11.94 2.29
N ASN A 222 -13.67 11.11 1.31
CA ASN A 222 -12.67 11.47 0.30
C ASN A 222 -13.14 12.62 -0.59
N THR A 223 -14.45 12.71 -0.87
CA THR A 223 -15.01 13.87 -1.57
C THR A 223 -14.85 15.16 -0.75
N ILE A 224 -15.12 15.12 0.55
CA ILE A 224 -14.90 16.27 1.44
C ILE A 224 -13.42 16.64 1.49
N LEU A 225 -12.52 15.68 1.67
CA LEU A 225 -11.08 15.94 1.70
C LEU A 225 -10.61 16.57 0.38
N ARG A 226 -11.02 16.02 -0.77
CA ARG A 226 -10.71 16.56 -2.10
C ARG A 226 -11.18 18.00 -2.27
N GLN A 227 -12.37 18.34 -1.75
CA GLN A 227 -12.91 19.69 -1.83
C GLN A 227 -12.24 20.67 -0.86
N ARG A 228 -11.76 20.19 0.29
CA ARG A 228 -11.33 21.04 1.41
C ARG A 228 -9.81 21.23 1.48
N ILE A 229 -9.03 20.27 0.98
CA ILE A 229 -7.58 20.34 0.95
C ILE A 229 -7.15 21.06 -0.33
N LYS A 230 -6.67 22.29 -0.17
CA LYS A 230 -6.28 23.21 -1.24
C LYS A 230 -5.00 23.98 -0.87
N GLY A 231 -4.48 24.78 -1.81
CA GLY A 231 -3.32 25.65 -1.59
C GLY A 231 -2.02 24.86 -1.49
N HIS A 232 -1.23 25.13 -0.46
CA HIS A 232 0.05 24.45 -0.21
C HIS A 232 -0.10 22.99 0.28
N MET A 233 -1.34 22.52 0.49
CA MET A 233 -1.63 21.13 0.83
C MET A 233 -2.02 20.34 -0.42
N THR A 234 -1.52 19.11 -0.54
CA THR A 234 -1.89 18.19 -1.62
C THR A 234 -2.74 17.04 -1.10
N PHE A 235 -3.87 16.77 -1.75
CA PHE A 235 -4.68 15.59 -1.47
C PHE A 235 -4.37 14.44 -2.43
N VAL A 236 -4.22 13.23 -1.90
CA VAL A 236 -4.08 11.99 -2.68
C VAL A 236 -5.29 11.10 -2.41
N ASP A 237 -6.17 10.96 -3.41
CA ASP A 237 -7.35 10.10 -3.35
C ASP A 237 -6.96 8.63 -3.56
N GLN A 238 -6.42 8.00 -2.53
CA GLN A 238 -5.93 6.62 -2.65
C GLN A 238 -7.04 5.62 -3.01
N THR A 239 -8.29 5.86 -2.63
CA THR A 239 -9.41 4.99 -3.07
C THR A 239 -9.55 5.04 -4.59
N LYS A 240 -9.64 6.25 -5.18
CA LYS A 240 -9.75 6.40 -6.63
C LYS A 240 -8.59 5.74 -7.38
N LEU A 241 -7.37 5.92 -6.87
CA LEU A 241 -6.15 5.39 -7.50
C LEU A 241 -6.06 3.86 -7.45
N LEU A 242 -6.32 3.28 -6.28
CA LEU A 242 -6.20 1.83 -6.06
C LEU A 242 -7.36 1.06 -6.69
N CYS A 243 -8.54 1.66 -6.73
CA CYS A 243 -9.76 1.00 -7.17
C CYS A 243 -10.13 1.30 -8.62
N GLY A 244 -9.43 2.26 -9.25
CA GLY A 244 -9.73 2.79 -10.59
C GLY A 244 -11.04 3.59 -10.65
N SER A 245 -11.83 3.56 -9.58
CA SER A 245 -13.09 4.26 -9.41
C SER A 245 -13.29 4.55 -7.91
N ASN A 246 -14.33 5.30 -7.56
CA ASN A 246 -14.74 5.48 -6.16
C ASN A 246 -15.85 4.51 -5.73
N LYS A 247 -16.32 3.61 -6.61
CA LYS A 247 -17.50 2.76 -6.36
C LYS A 247 -17.14 1.32 -6.06
N LYS A 248 -16.21 0.75 -6.83
CA LYS A 248 -15.83 -0.66 -6.77
C LYS A 248 -14.32 -0.79 -6.66
N CYS A 249 -13.84 -1.63 -5.75
CA CYS A 249 -12.41 -1.93 -5.56
C CYS A 249 -12.09 -3.38 -5.88
N PRO A 250 -10.92 -3.67 -6.48
CA PRO A 250 -10.45 -5.03 -6.68
C PRO A 250 -10.25 -5.72 -5.33
N VAL A 251 -10.68 -6.98 -5.23
CA VAL A 251 -10.43 -7.82 -4.05
C VAL A 251 -9.03 -8.43 -4.09
N PHE A 252 -8.55 -8.75 -5.29
CA PHE A 252 -7.26 -9.37 -5.54
C PHE A 252 -6.31 -8.42 -6.26
N THR A 253 -5.03 -8.63 -6.00
CA THR A 253 -3.91 -8.11 -6.77
C THR A 253 -3.82 -8.81 -8.13
N ASP A 254 -3.01 -8.26 -9.03
CA ASP A 254 -2.79 -8.83 -10.38
C ASP A 254 -2.14 -10.23 -10.31
N HIS A 255 -1.59 -10.58 -9.14
CA HIS A 255 -0.95 -11.86 -8.84
C HIS A 255 -1.84 -12.81 -7.99
N LEU A 256 -3.17 -12.60 -7.96
CA LEU A 256 -4.13 -13.42 -7.20
C LEU A 256 -3.84 -13.52 -5.68
N ARG A 257 -3.25 -12.47 -5.10
CA ARG A 257 -3.13 -12.30 -3.65
C ARG A 257 -4.20 -11.32 -3.18
N LEU A 258 -4.77 -11.50 -1.98
CA LEU A 258 -5.78 -10.55 -1.50
C LEU A 258 -5.15 -9.17 -1.33
N PHE A 259 -5.88 -8.13 -1.73
CA PHE A 259 -5.45 -6.74 -1.54
C PHE A 259 -5.53 -6.34 -0.06
N SER A 260 -6.55 -6.84 0.63
CA SER A 260 -6.85 -6.54 2.03
C SER A 260 -7.27 -7.81 2.75
N TYR A 261 -6.90 -7.94 4.04
CA TYR A 261 -7.29 -9.10 4.85
C TYR A 261 -8.62 -8.90 5.60
N ASP A 262 -9.06 -7.65 5.80
CA ASP A 262 -10.27 -7.29 6.56
C ASP A 262 -11.11 -6.18 5.89
N GLY A 263 -10.74 -5.76 4.69
CA GLY A 263 -11.35 -4.66 3.95
C GLY A 263 -10.79 -3.28 4.29
N TRP A 264 -10.08 -3.13 5.41
CA TRP A 264 -9.54 -1.85 5.88
C TRP A 264 -8.02 -1.79 5.81
N HIS A 265 -7.34 -2.90 6.00
CA HIS A 265 -5.88 -3.00 6.09
C HIS A 265 -5.28 -3.85 4.98
N PHE A 266 -4.07 -3.52 4.55
CA PHE A 266 -3.44 -4.24 3.46
C PHE A 266 -2.88 -5.59 3.93
N THR A 267 -2.92 -6.58 3.05
CA THR A 267 -1.94 -7.68 3.15
C THR A 267 -0.56 -7.17 2.74
N ARG A 268 0.49 -7.98 2.91
CA ARG A 268 1.81 -7.63 2.37
C ARG A 268 1.78 -7.41 0.85
N TYR A 269 1.08 -8.27 0.12
CA TYR A 269 0.97 -8.17 -1.33
C TYR A 269 0.13 -6.98 -1.79
N GLY A 270 -0.98 -6.72 -1.07
CA GLY A 270 -1.79 -5.53 -1.27
C GLY A 270 -1.00 -4.25 -1.03
N ALA A 271 -0.18 -4.19 0.02
CA ALA A 271 0.70 -3.05 0.28
C ALA A 271 1.71 -2.85 -0.85
N LYS A 272 2.33 -3.94 -1.34
CA LYS A 272 3.24 -3.88 -2.49
C LYS A 272 2.55 -3.32 -3.74
N GLN A 273 1.40 -3.84 -4.14
CA GLN A 273 0.68 -3.31 -5.30
C GLN A 273 0.20 -1.87 -5.07
N ALA A 274 -0.28 -1.55 -3.85
CA ALA A 274 -0.73 -0.22 -3.49
C ALA A 274 0.40 0.81 -3.62
N GLY A 275 1.59 0.52 -3.10
CA GLY A 275 2.72 1.44 -3.18
C GLY A 275 3.13 1.74 -4.61
N LYS A 276 3.23 0.70 -5.45
CA LYS A 276 3.47 0.86 -6.89
C LYS A 276 2.46 1.82 -7.53
N ILE A 277 1.16 1.58 -7.34
CA ILE A 277 0.09 2.41 -7.91
C ILE A 277 0.16 3.85 -7.38
N LEU A 278 0.27 4.03 -6.06
CA LEU A 278 0.23 5.34 -5.44
C LEU A 278 1.40 6.22 -5.86
N PHE A 279 2.62 5.68 -5.93
CA PHE A 279 3.79 6.44 -6.33
C PHE A 279 3.84 6.67 -7.84
N GLN A 280 3.41 5.70 -8.66
CA GLN A 280 3.40 5.89 -10.12
C GLN A 280 2.30 6.83 -10.61
N LYS A 281 1.16 6.91 -9.91
CA LYS A 281 -0.04 7.64 -10.38
C LYS A 281 -0.36 8.90 -9.57
N SER A 282 0.55 9.39 -8.74
CA SER A 282 0.31 10.60 -7.95
C SER A 282 1.59 11.43 -7.74
N ILE A 283 1.44 12.57 -7.05
CA ILE A 283 2.56 13.44 -6.67
C ILE A 283 3.63 12.73 -5.82
N LEU A 284 3.30 11.59 -5.22
CA LEU A 284 4.20 10.82 -4.37
C LEU A 284 5.43 10.33 -5.14
N GLY A 285 5.31 10.02 -6.44
CA GLY A 285 6.44 9.60 -7.27
C GLY A 285 7.43 10.71 -7.61
N ARG A 286 7.07 11.97 -7.35
CA ARG A 286 7.95 13.14 -7.53
C ARG A 286 8.64 13.56 -6.23
N MET A 287 8.52 12.74 -5.18
CA MET A 287 9.18 12.96 -3.89
C MET A 287 10.54 12.28 -3.88
#